data_AF-A0A9W9Y5F5-F1
#
_entry.id   AF-A0A9W9Y5F5-F1
#
_cell.length_a   1.000
_cell.length_b   1.000
_cell.length_c   1.000
_cell.angle_alpha   90.00
_cell.angle_beta   90.00
_cell.angle_gamma   90.00
#
_symmetry.space_group_name_H-M   'P 1'
#
loop_
_entity.id
_entity.type
_entity.pdbx_description
1 polymer ?
#
loop_
_entity_poly.entity_id
_entity_poly.type
_entity_poly.pdbx_seq_one_letter_code
_entity_poly.pdbx_strand_id
1 'polypeptide(L)'
;MTTLTDPNNATRATPNIPVEKAILHIGSSTFISASPQEVWAALTNTSTWPSWNNFVPRVTINSQPTPDPSPSTSAPDPTPTPAASTSTPTPQSTDATLSPILQKGTKFTLHVCMDSTSTKPQPSTDIHALISECSAPDAETGQGGRIVWTADTEAPGAMPPSLLHPERVHEFTAVEGGTVVRNWEAQNGWLAYVVRWMYQAKLQGYFEMWVADLKKFVEGSNTASA
;
A
#
# COMPACT_ATOMS: atom_id res chain seq x y z
N MET A 1 0.87 -11.34 -26.38
CA MET A 1 1.28 -11.51 -24.97
C MET A 1 2.51 -10.66 -24.73
N THR A 2 2.42 -9.66 -23.87
CA THR A 2 3.56 -8.82 -23.50
C THR A 2 4.47 -9.63 -22.58
N THR A 3 5.64 -10.06 -23.05
CA THR A 3 6.63 -10.74 -22.21
C THR A 3 7.22 -9.73 -21.23
N LEU A 4 6.97 -9.90 -19.94
CA LEU A 4 7.50 -9.02 -18.90
C LEU A 4 8.98 -9.34 -18.66
N THR A 5 9.85 -8.34 -18.83
CA THR A 5 11.24 -8.42 -18.37
C THR A 5 11.26 -8.43 -16.84
N ASP A 6 11.99 -9.39 -16.26
CA ASP A 6 12.12 -9.64 -14.81
C ASP A 6 10.76 -9.79 -14.10
N PRO A 7 9.98 -10.86 -14.40
CA PRO A 7 8.65 -11.04 -13.84
C PRO A 7 8.67 -11.20 -12.31
N ASN A 8 9.76 -11.70 -11.75
CA ASN A 8 9.94 -11.94 -10.32
C ASN A 8 10.56 -10.74 -9.60
N ASN A 9 10.93 -9.68 -10.33
CA ASN A 9 11.56 -8.46 -9.82
C ASN A 9 12.87 -8.70 -9.03
N ALA A 10 13.54 -9.84 -9.21
CA ALA A 10 14.62 -10.32 -8.34
C ALA A 10 15.86 -9.42 -8.33
N THR A 11 15.96 -8.49 -9.29
CA THR A 11 17.09 -7.58 -9.45
C THR A 11 16.78 -6.14 -9.06
N ARG A 12 15.61 -5.88 -8.45
CA ARG A 12 15.16 -4.52 -8.11
C ARG A 12 15.47 -4.15 -6.68
N ALA A 13 16.09 -2.99 -6.49
CA ALA A 13 16.28 -2.40 -5.18
C ALA A 13 14.95 -1.86 -4.63
N THR A 14 14.93 -1.65 -3.32
CA THR A 14 13.92 -0.82 -2.66
C THR A 14 14.60 0.47 -2.18
N PRO A 15 13.87 1.56 -1.89
CA PRO A 15 14.46 2.83 -1.43
C PRO A 15 15.59 2.71 -0.40
N ASN A 16 15.43 1.82 0.59
CA ASN A 16 16.35 1.68 1.72
C ASN A 16 17.13 0.36 1.73
N ILE A 17 16.73 -0.62 0.91
CA ILE A 17 17.43 -1.92 0.80
C ILE A 17 17.92 -2.13 -0.64
N PRO A 18 19.23 -1.88 -0.90
CA PRO A 18 19.90 -2.27 -2.13
C PRO A 18 19.83 -3.78 -2.37
N VAL A 19 19.89 -4.20 -3.63
CA VAL A 19 19.77 -5.61 -4.05
C VAL A 19 20.79 -6.49 -3.34
N GLU A 20 22.05 -6.04 -3.26
CA GLU A 20 23.15 -6.76 -2.64
C GLU A 20 23.04 -6.89 -1.11
N LYS A 21 22.16 -6.10 -0.49
CA LYS A 21 21.87 -6.15 0.95
C LYS A 21 20.58 -6.89 1.28
N ALA A 22 19.78 -7.25 0.28
CA ALA A 22 18.56 -8.01 0.48
C ALA A 22 18.93 -9.47 0.83
N ILE A 23 18.52 -9.93 2.02
CA ILE A 23 18.69 -11.33 2.42
C ILE A 23 17.63 -12.19 1.73
N LEU A 24 16.39 -11.69 1.69
CA LEU A 24 15.30 -12.25 0.91
C LEU A 24 14.84 -11.22 -0.12
N HIS A 25 14.62 -11.69 -1.34
CA HIS A 25 14.00 -10.94 -2.42
C HIS A 25 12.87 -11.79 -3.00
N ILE A 26 11.68 -11.20 -3.06
CA ILE A 26 10.47 -11.83 -3.62
C ILE A 26 9.70 -10.81 -4.42
N GLY A 27 9.05 -11.25 -5.48
CA GLY A 27 8.30 -10.34 -6.32
C GLY A 27 7.52 -11.03 -7.41
N SER A 28 6.59 -10.29 -7.98
CA SER A 28 5.67 -10.75 -9.01
C SER A 28 5.27 -9.57 -9.88
N SER A 29 5.03 -9.82 -11.15
CA SER A 29 4.57 -8.80 -12.09
C SER A 29 3.41 -9.34 -12.91
N THR A 30 2.51 -8.44 -13.30
CA THR A 30 1.39 -8.81 -14.17
C THR A 30 1.03 -7.66 -15.09
N PHE A 31 0.41 -7.98 -16.22
CA PHE A 31 -0.22 -7.01 -17.10
C PHE A 31 -1.72 -6.99 -16.80
N ILE A 32 -2.30 -5.80 -16.62
CA ILE A 32 -3.73 -5.58 -16.39
C ILE A 32 -4.26 -4.73 -17.54
N SER A 33 -5.35 -5.18 -18.17
CA SER A 33 -6.04 -4.49 -19.26
C SER A 33 -6.92 -3.34 -18.74
N ALA A 34 -6.31 -2.41 -18.02
CA ALA A 34 -6.94 -1.24 -17.41
C ALA A 34 -5.93 -0.09 -17.30
N SER A 35 -6.43 1.14 -17.13
CA SER A 35 -5.61 2.33 -16.94
C SER A 35 -4.83 2.29 -15.63
N PRO A 36 -3.66 2.96 -15.53
CA PRO A 36 -2.91 3.03 -14.28
C PRO A 36 -3.73 3.61 -13.13
N GLN A 37 -4.64 4.55 -13.41
CA GLN A 37 -5.51 5.19 -12.42
C GLN A 37 -6.51 4.22 -11.81
N GLU A 38 -7.13 3.35 -12.61
CA GLU A 38 -8.06 2.32 -12.12
C GLU A 38 -7.33 1.31 -11.22
N VAL A 39 -6.17 0.83 -11.68
CA VAL A 39 -5.35 -0.10 -10.91
C VAL A 39 -4.85 0.53 -9.61
N TRP A 40 -4.43 1.79 -9.66
CA TRP A 40 -4.00 2.56 -8.49
C TRP A 40 -5.12 2.73 -7.47
N ALA A 41 -6.33 3.10 -7.92
CA ALA A 41 -7.49 3.26 -7.06
C ALA A 41 -7.86 1.94 -6.37
N ALA A 42 -7.81 0.82 -7.09
CA ALA A 42 -8.06 -0.50 -6.52
C ALA A 42 -6.99 -0.92 -5.48
N LEU A 43 -5.71 -0.68 -5.75
CA LEU A 43 -4.65 -0.99 -4.80
C LEU A 43 -4.74 -0.11 -3.54
N THR A 44 -4.89 1.21 -3.70
CA THR A 44 -4.79 2.15 -2.58
C THR A 44 -6.05 2.25 -1.73
N ASN A 45 -7.22 1.86 -2.25
CA ASN A 45 -8.45 1.82 -1.47
C ASN A 45 -8.61 0.47 -0.75
N THR A 46 -8.22 0.44 0.53
CA THR A 46 -8.24 -0.80 1.33
C THR A 46 -9.64 -1.31 1.64
N SER A 47 -10.69 -0.50 1.44
CA SER A 47 -12.08 -0.96 1.65
C SER A 47 -12.51 -2.01 0.63
N THR A 48 -11.80 -2.10 -0.51
CA THR A 48 -12.08 -3.07 -1.58
C THR A 48 -11.35 -4.40 -1.38
N TRP A 49 -10.28 -4.42 -0.58
CA TRP A 49 -9.42 -5.59 -0.43
C TRP A 49 -10.16 -6.85 0.04
N PRO A 50 -11.18 -6.80 0.92
CA PRO A 50 -11.94 -7.99 1.29
C PRO A 50 -12.61 -8.71 0.11
N SER A 51 -12.90 -8.01 -0.99
CA SER A 51 -13.57 -8.61 -2.15
C SER A 51 -12.61 -9.24 -3.16
N TRP A 52 -11.31 -9.00 -3.05
CA TRP A 52 -10.35 -9.47 -4.04
C TRP A 52 -9.06 -10.04 -3.45
N ASN A 53 -8.50 -9.49 -2.38
CA ASN A 53 -7.20 -9.89 -1.86
C ASN A 53 -7.33 -11.05 -0.87
N ASN A 54 -7.14 -12.29 -1.35
CA ASN A 54 -7.24 -13.47 -0.48
C ASN A 54 -6.11 -13.56 0.56
N PHE A 55 -4.96 -12.96 0.26
CA PHE A 55 -3.81 -12.99 1.17
C PHE A 55 -3.91 -11.93 2.27
N VAL A 56 -4.44 -10.75 1.96
CA VAL A 56 -4.72 -9.69 2.94
C VAL A 56 -6.15 -9.18 2.76
N PRO A 57 -7.14 -9.93 3.27
CA PRO A 57 -8.54 -9.57 3.10
C PRO A 57 -8.97 -8.41 4.00
N ARG A 58 -8.14 -7.97 4.95
CA ARG A 58 -8.49 -6.88 5.88
C ARG A 58 -7.29 -6.00 6.21
N VAL A 59 -7.54 -4.69 6.23
CA VAL A 59 -6.59 -3.67 6.66
C VAL A 59 -7.25 -2.77 7.69
N THR A 60 -6.54 -2.49 8.78
CA THR A 60 -6.95 -1.50 9.77
C THR A 60 -6.07 -0.27 9.63
N ILE A 61 -6.66 0.90 9.40
CA ILE A 61 -5.92 2.16 9.37
C ILE A 61 -5.71 2.63 10.82
N ASN A 62 -4.46 2.80 11.23
CA ASN A 62 -4.09 3.14 12.60
C ASN A 62 -3.97 4.67 12.77
N SER A 63 -3.40 5.35 11.76
CA SER A 63 -3.32 6.81 11.72
C SER A 63 -3.04 7.29 10.30
N GLN A 64 -3.45 8.52 9.99
CA GLN A 64 -3.14 9.19 8.74
C GLN A 64 -2.71 10.64 9.00
N PRO A 65 -1.87 11.22 8.14
CA PRO A 65 -1.64 12.66 8.18
C PRO A 65 -2.95 13.40 8.01
N THR A 66 -3.15 14.45 8.80
CA THR A 66 -4.27 15.37 8.61
C THR A 66 -4.14 16.01 7.23
N PRO A 67 -5.22 16.08 6.42
CA PRO A 67 -5.21 16.89 5.22
C PRO A 67 -4.79 18.30 5.59
N ASP A 68 -3.78 18.83 4.89
CA ASP A 68 -3.32 20.20 5.11
C ASP A 68 -4.55 21.13 5.00
N PRO A 69 -4.83 22.01 5.98
CA PRO A 69 -5.94 22.94 5.84
C PRO A 69 -5.63 23.83 4.64
N SER A 70 -6.30 23.55 3.52
CA SER A 70 -6.29 24.46 2.36
C SER A 70 -6.63 25.86 2.86
N PRO A 71 -5.89 26.90 2.45
CA PRO A 71 -6.12 28.25 2.93
C PRO A 71 -7.55 28.62 2.56
N SER A 72 -8.43 28.69 3.56
CA SER A 72 -9.75 29.26 3.36
C SER A 72 -9.53 30.65 2.78
N THR A 73 -10.01 30.82 1.55
CA THR A 73 -10.08 32.10 0.85
C THR A 73 -10.57 33.15 1.82
N SER A 74 -9.63 33.96 2.33
CA SER A 74 -9.95 35.10 3.18
C SER A 74 -10.62 36.11 2.27
N ALA A 75 -11.95 36.05 2.20
CA ALA A 75 -12.73 37.17 1.71
C ALA A 75 -12.43 38.37 2.64
N PRO A 76 -11.99 39.51 2.11
CA PRO A 76 -11.84 40.70 2.93
C PRO A 76 -13.24 41.30 3.11
N ASP A 77 -13.73 41.33 4.35
CA ASP A 77 -14.83 42.24 4.69
C ASP A 77 -14.28 43.34 5.62
N PRO A 78 -14.52 44.62 5.33
CA PRO A 78 -13.96 45.71 6.11
C PRO A 78 -14.88 46.11 7.27
N THR A 79 -14.24 46.55 8.35
CA THR A 79 -14.70 47.54 9.37
C THR A 79 -15.01 46.98 10.76
N PRO A 80 -14.47 47.58 11.85
CA PRO A 80 -14.40 46.96 13.15
C PRO A 80 -15.56 47.37 14.07
N THR A 81 -15.96 46.48 14.98
CA THR A 81 -16.65 46.84 16.23
C THR A 81 -16.11 45.95 17.35
N PRO A 82 -15.67 46.51 18.49
CA PRO A 82 -15.05 45.73 19.55
C PRO A 82 -16.12 45.23 20.52
N ALA A 83 -16.34 43.93 20.57
CA ALA A 83 -17.00 43.28 21.69
C ALA A 83 -16.20 42.03 22.05
N ALA A 84 -15.64 42.05 23.26
CA ALA A 84 -14.87 40.98 23.84
C ALA A 84 -15.63 39.65 23.76
N SER A 85 -14.98 38.61 23.25
CA SER A 85 -15.41 37.23 23.43
C SER A 85 -14.16 36.40 23.63
N THR A 86 -13.89 36.11 24.89
CA THR A 86 -12.91 35.13 25.35
C THR A 86 -13.29 33.77 24.76
N SER A 87 -12.66 33.37 23.66
CA SER A 87 -12.79 32.04 23.12
C SER A 87 -11.94 31.07 23.92
N THR A 88 -12.59 30.36 24.84
CA THR A 88 -12.11 29.12 25.46
C THR A 88 -11.71 28.12 24.37
N PRO A 89 -10.51 27.51 24.40
CA PRO A 89 -10.17 26.45 23.47
C PRO A 89 -11.02 25.23 23.84
N THR A 90 -12.04 24.95 23.03
CA THR A 90 -12.80 23.70 23.13
C THR A 90 -11.88 22.59 22.63
N PRO A 91 -11.59 21.53 23.42
CA PRO A 91 -10.90 20.37 22.91
C PRO A 91 -11.85 19.67 21.94
N GLN A 92 -11.64 19.91 20.64
CA GLN A 92 -12.38 19.23 19.59
C GLN A 92 -11.90 17.78 19.53
N SER A 93 -12.54 16.92 20.31
CA SER A 93 -12.49 15.47 20.13
C SER A 93 -13.13 15.13 18.78
N THR A 94 -12.35 15.15 17.71
CA THR A 94 -12.75 14.56 16.44
C THR A 94 -12.57 13.05 16.54
N ASP A 95 -13.65 12.33 16.78
CA ASP A 95 -13.78 10.92 16.42
C ASP A 95 -13.91 10.83 14.90
N ALA A 96 -12.89 11.31 14.19
CA ALA A 96 -12.86 11.35 12.73
C ALA A 96 -12.54 9.94 12.24
N THR A 97 -13.52 9.29 11.61
CA THR A 97 -13.31 8.03 10.88
C THR A 97 -12.17 8.21 9.87
N LEU A 98 -11.10 7.42 10.04
CA LEU A 98 -9.94 7.45 9.15
C LEU A 98 -10.32 6.99 7.73
N SER A 99 -9.68 7.57 6.71
CA SER A 99 -9.92 7.22 5.32
C SER A 99 -9.33 5.85 4.99
N PRO A 100 -10.01 4.99 4.21
CA PRO A 100 -9.44 3.73 3.74
C PRO A 100 -8.42 3.91 2.61
N ILE A 101 -8.22 5.15 2.12
CA ILE A 101 -7.29 5.45 1.03
C ILE A 101 -5.88 5.60 1.59
N LEU A 102 -4.95 4.80 1.08
CA LEU A 102 -3.54 4.88 1.45
C LEU A 102 -2.88 6.13 0.87
N GLN A 103 -2.15 6.85 1.71
CA GLN A 103 -1.40 8.07 1.37
C GLN A 103 -0.07 8.05 2.11
N LYS A 104 0.88 8.89 1.69
CA LYS A 104 2.19 8.99 2.35
C LYS A 104 1.98 9.29 3.83
N GLY A 105 2.64 8.54 4.71
CA GLY A 105 2.51 8.67 6.17
C GLY A 105 1.37 7.87 6.80
N THR A 106 0.51 7.20 6.02
CA THR A 106 -0.50 6.29 6.60
C THR A 106 0.20 5.15 7.34
N LYS A 107 -0.16 4.96 8.61
CA LYS A 107 0.19 3.77 9.41
C LYS A 107 -1.02 2.84 9.45
N PHE A 108 -0.80 1.56 9.21
CA PHE A 108 -1.87 0.58 9.07
C PHE A 108 -1.40 -0.82 9.46
N THR A 109 -2.36 -1.69 9.75
CA THR A 109 -2.13 -3.09 10.08
C THR A 109 -2.73 -3.96 8.99
N LEU A 110 -1.89 -4.77 8.35
CA LEU A 110 -2.29 -5.81 7.41
C LEU A 110 -2.65 -7.06 8.22
N HIS A 111 -3.86 -7.58 8.03
CA HIS A 111 -4.28 -8.84 8.66
C HIS A 111 -4.06 -9.98 7.65
N VAL A 112 -2.88 -10.59 7.70
CA VAL A 112 -2.42 -11.57 6.71
C VAL A 112 -3.05 -12.94 6.98
N CYS A 113 -3.59 -13.55 5.94
CA CYS A 113 -4.14 -14.90 5.95
C CYS A 113 -3.12 -15.90 5.37
N MET A 114 -2.55 -16.76 6.23
CA MET A 114 -1.52 -17.74 5.86
C MET A 114 -2.07 -19.07 5.34
N ASP A 115 -3.40 -19.21 5.24
CA ASP A 115 -4.06 -20.29 4.51
C ASP A 115 -5.19 -19.69 3.66
N SER A 116 -4.81 -19.23 2.47
CA SER A 116 -5.72 -18.64 1.48
C SER A 116 -6.70 -19.64 0.86
N THR A 117 -6.58 -20.94 1.18
CA THR A 117 -7.47 -22.00 0.68
C THR A 117 -8.58 -22.38 1.66
N SER A 118 -8.41 -22.01 2.93
CA SER A 118 -9.37 -22.34 3.98
C SER A 118 -10.50 -21.31 4.04
N THR A 119 -11.73 -21.82 4.03
CA THR A 119 -12.96 -21.04 4.20
C THR A 119 -13.36 -20.87 5.67
N LYS A 120 -12.55 -21.38 6.61
CA LYS A 120 -12.80 -21.32 8.05
C LYS A 120 -12.19 -20.05 8.66
N PRO A 121 -12.78 -19.51 9.75
CA PRO A 121 -12.15 -18.48 10.54
C PRO A 121 -10.76 -18.94 11.01
N GLN A 122 -9.75 -18.12 10.76
CA GLN A 122 -8.36 -18.43 11.08
C GLN A 122 -7.68 -17.19 11.68
N PRO A 123 -6.69 -17.38 12.58
CA PRO A 123 -5.95 -16.26 13.13
C PRO A 123 -5.21 -15.53 12.00
N SER A 124 -5.32 -14.21 11.96
CA SER A 124 -4.50 -13.38 11.08
C SER A 124 -3.13 -13.17 11.71
N THR A 125 -2.10 -13.13 10.87
CA THR A 125 -0.81 -12.56 11.28
C THR A 125 -0.87 -11.06 11.02
N ASP A 126 -0.76 -10.27 12.09
CA ASP A 126 -0.81 -8.82 11.98
C ASP A 126 0.58 -8.28 11.62
N ILE A 127 0.65 -7.50 10.55
CA ILE A 127 1.86 -6.82 10.10
C ILE A 127 1.61 -5.32 10.14
N HIS A 128 2.36 -4.61 10.99
CA HIS A 128 2.29 -3.16 11.10
C HIS A 128 3.17 -2.50 10.04
N ALA A 129 2.58 -1.62 9.25
CA ALA A 129 3.23 -1.00 8.10
C ALA A 129 2.97 0.52 8.06
N LEU A 130 3.89 1.21 7.39
CA LEU A 130 3.87 2.65 7.14
C LEU A 130 4.05 2.89 5.63
N ILE A 131 3.25 3.78 5.04
CA ILE A 131 3.50 4.27 3.68
C ILE A 131 4.64 5.29 3.70
N SER A 132 5.82 4.90 3.23
CA SER A 132 6.99 5.79 3.16
C SER A 132 6.97 6.67 1.90
N GLU A 133 6.43 6.16 0.80
CA GLU A 133 6.26 6.88 -0.45
C GLU A 133 4.91 6.58 -1.09
N CYS A 134 4.28 7.59 -1.71
CA CYS A 134 3.02 7.44 -2.42
C CYS A 134 2.92 8.52 -3.49
N SER A 135 3.04 8.13 -4.76
CA SER A 135 2.87 8.99 -5.93
C SER A 135 1.89 8.34 -6.90
N ALA A 136 0.74 8.96 -7.08
CA ALA A 136 -0.29 8.47 -8.00
C ALA A 136 0.19 8.58 -9.47
N PRO A 137 -0.30 7.70 -10.37
CA PRO A 137 -0.05 7.84 -11.80
C PRO A 137 -0.67 9.13 -12.34
N ASP A 138 0.04 9.78 -13.24
CA ASP A 138 -0.39 11.00 -13.91
C ASP A 138 -0.60 10.74 -15.40
N ALA A 139 -1.84 10.93 -15.86
CA ALA A 139 -2.23 10.71 -17.25
C ALA A 139 -1.70 11.81 -18.18
N GLU A 140 -1.48 13.02 -17.70
CA GLU A 140 -1.03 14.17 -18.50
C GLU A 140 0.47 14.07 -18.78
N THR A 141 1.26 13.72 -17.76
CA THR A 141 2.72 13.59 -17.89
C THR A 141 3.16 12.19 -18.34
N GLY A 142 2.26 11.19 -18.28
CA GLY A 142 2.57 9.78 -18.49
C GLY A 142 3.39 9.16 -17.36
N GLN A 143 3.52 9.86 -16.22
CA GLN A 143 4.25 9.35 -15.07
C GLN A 143 3.50 8.18 -14.44
N GLY A 144 4.22 7.06 -14.25
CA GLY A 144 3.70 5.88 -13.58
C GLY A 144 3.42 6.09 -12.08
N GLY A 145 2.55 5.27 -11.52
CA GLY A 145 2.30 5.26 -10.08
C GLY A 145 3.38 4.50 -9.30
N ARG A 146 3.64 4.91 -8.07
CA ARG A 146 4.56 4.23 -7.16
C ARG A 146 4.11 4.37 -5.71
N ILE A 147 4.05 3.26 -5.00
CA ILE A 147 3.77 3.24 -3.55
C ILE A 147 4.74 2.31 -2.86
N VAL A 148 5.30 2.78 -1.75
CA VAL A 148 6.24 2.03 -0.92
C VAL A 148 5.72 1.98 0.50
N TRP A 149 5.78 0.78 1.07
CA TRP A 149 5.47 0.55 2.46
C TRP A 149 6.59 -0.23 3.14
N THR A 150 6.88 0.17 4.38
CA THR A 150 7.90 -0.39 5.25
C THR A 150 7.27 -0.88 6.55
N ALA A 151 7.96 -1.69 7.33
CA ALA A 151 7.53 -1.97 8.70
C ALA A 151 7.39 -0.67 9.52
N ASP A 152 6.29 -0.55 10.27
CA ASP A 152 6.10 0.51 11.26
C ASP A 152 6.81 0.11 12.56
N THR A 153 8.03 0.64 12.75
CA THR A 153 8.88 0.33 13.90
C THR A 153 8.41 0.96 15.20
N GLU A 154 7.44 1.88 15.13
CA GLU A 154 6.87 2.57 16.29
C GLU A 154 5.59 1.89 16.80
N ALA A 155 5.04 0.91 16.07
CA ALA A 155 3.85 0.19 16.50
C ALA A 155 4.14 -0.69 17.73
N PRO A 156 3.18 -0.82 18.67
CA PRO A 156 3.31 -1.75 19.79
C PRO A 156 3.56 -3.20 19.30
N GLY A 157 4.64 -3.82 19.77
CA GLY A 157 5.02 -5.17 19.33
C GLY A 157 5.73 -5.23 17.98
N ALA A 158 6.07 -4.10 17.37
CA ALA A 158 6.89 -4.05 16.17
C ALA A 158 8.25 -4.71 16.37
N MET A 159 8.72 -5.40 15.33
CA MET A 159 10.06 -5.96 15.32
C MET A 159 11.09 -4.85 15.10
N PRO A 160 12.24 -4.87 15.82
CA PRO A 160 13.31 -3.93 15.52
C PRO A 160 13.86 -4.20 14.11
N PRO A 161 14.29 -3.16 13.36
CA PRO A 161 14.82 -3.33 11.99
C PRO A 161 16.01 -4.29 11.89
N SER A 162 16.81 -4.42 12.94
CA SER A 162 17.92 -5.39 13.01
C SER A 162 17.44 -6.83 13.00
N LEU A 163 16.22 -7.09 13.49
CA LEU A 163 15.60 -8.41 13.49
C LEU A 163 14.93 -8.68 12.14
N LEU A 164 14.05 -7.80 11.70
CA LEU A 164 13.39 -7.90 10.39
C LEU A 164 13.01 -6.51 9.88
N HIS A 165 13.51 -6.17 8.71
CA HIS A 165 13.16 -4.94 8.00
C HIS A 165 12.69 -5.30 6.58
N PRO A 166 11.37 -5.45 6.38
CA PRO A 166 10.76 -5.60 5.07
C PRO A 166 10.43 -4.22 4.47
N GLU A 167 10.73 -4.06 3.19
CA GLU A 167 10.29 -2.93 2.38
C GLU A 167 9.69 -3.47 1.09
N ARG A 168 8.43 -3.09 0.82
CA ARG A 168 7.69 -3.54 -0.36
C ARG A 168 7.32 -2.36 -1.24
N VAL A 169 7.44 -2.55 -2.55
CA VAL A 169 7.19 -1.54 -3.58
C VAL A 169 6.15 -2.06 -4.55
N HIS A 170 5.21 -1.19 -4.92
CA HIS A 170 4.38 -1.37 -6.11
C HIS A 170 4.68 -0.27 -7.11
N GLU A 171 4.93 -0.65 -8.36
CA GLU A 171 5.06 0.24 -9.50
C GLU A 171 3.99 -0.06 -10.55
N PHE A 172 3.43 1.01 -11.11
CA PHE A 172 2.40 0.98 -12.15
C PHE A 172 2.92 1.72 -13.36
N THR A 173 3.17 1.01 -14.45
CA THR A 173 3.67 1.61 -15.69
C THR A 173 2.61 1.49 -16.77
N ALA A 174 2.19 2.62 -17.33
CA ALA A 174 1.34 2.65 -18.51
C ALA A 174 2.09 2.00 -19.68
N VAL A 175 1.43 1.07 -20.37
CA VAL A 175 1.93 0.45 -21.60
C VAL A 175 0.80 0.39 -22.63
N GLU A 176 1.12 0.01 -23.85
CA GLU A 176 0.09 -0.19 -24.87
C GLU A 176 -0.97 -1.20 -24.40
N GLY A 177 -2.23 -0.77 -24.41
CA GLY A 177 -3.39 -1.60 -24.05
C GLY A 177 -3.64 -1.81 -22.56
N GLY A 178 -2.84 -1.23 -21.65
CA GLY A 178 -3.09 -1.38 -20.21
C GLY A 178 -1.94 -0.94 -19.31
N THR A 179 -1.80 -1.63 -18.18
CA THR A 179 -0.84 -1.30 -17.12
C THR A 179 0.00 -2.52 -16.77
N VAL A 180 1.32 -2.34 -16.72
CA VAL A 180 2.22 -3.31 -16.07
C VAL A 180 2.32 -2.97 -14.59
N VAL A 181 1.94 -3.91 -13.74
CA VAL A 181 2.09 -3.83 -12.30
C VAL A 181 3.30 -4.66 -11.89
N ARG A 182 4.22 -4.05 -11.14
CA ARG A 182 5.34 -4.74 -10.48
C ARG A 182 5.16 -4.62 -8.98
N ASN A 183 5.22 -5.74 -8.29
CA ASN A 183 5.17 -5.85 -6.84
C ASN A 183 6.41 -6.61 -6.37
N TRP A 184 7.22 -6.03 -5.50
CA TRP A 184 8.37 -6.73 -4.92
C TRP A 184 8.65 -6.29 -3.50
N GLU A 185 9.31 -7.17 -2.75
CA GLU A 185 9.75 -6.93 -1.39
C GLU A 185 11.19 -7.36 -1.22
N ALA A 186 11.98 -6.48 -0.62
CA ALA A 186 13.29 -6.80 -0.10
C ALA A 186 13.20 -6.89 1.42
N GLN A 187 13.83 -7.91 2.00
CA GLN A 187 13.95 -8.03 3.45
C GLN A 187 15.41 -8.06 3.87
N ASN A 188 15.70 -7.38 4.98
CA ASN A 188 16.97 -7.40 5.67
C ASN A 188 16.75 -7.72 7.17
N GLY A 189 17.81 -8.06 7.90
CA GLY A 189 17.78 -8.45 9.31
C GLY A 189 17.94 -9.96 9.52
N TRP A 190 18.29 -10.34 10.76
CA TRP A 190 18.62 -11.73 11.09
C TRP A 190 17.47 -12.70 10.78
N LEU A 191 16.23 -12.30 11.06
CA LEU A 191 15.06 -13.15 10.86
C LEU A 191 14.76 -13.38 9.37
N ALA A 192 15.23 -12.50 8.47
CA ALA A 192 15.07 -12.69 7.03
C ALA A 192 15.75 -13.98 6.54
N TYR A 193 16.85 -14.43 7.17
CA TYR A 193 17.46 -15.74 6.84
C TYR A 193 16.54 -16.91 7.15
N VAL A 194 15.84 -16.86 8.29
CA VAL A 194 14.88 -17.89 8.71
C VAL A 194 13.64 -17.87 7.82
N VAL A 195 13.11 -16.68 7.53
CA VAL A 195 11.97 -16.50 6.62
C VAL A 195 12.31 -17.04 5.24
N ARG A 196 13.50 -16.72 4.72
CA ARG A 196 13.98 -17.26 3.45
C ARG A 196 14.01 -18.78 3.45
N TRP A 197 14.58 -19.39 4.49
CA TRP A 197 14.72 -20.83 4.58
C TRP A 197 13.38 -21.57 4.71
N MET A 198 12.44 -21.04 5.51
CA MET A 198 11.18 -21.73 5.81
C MET A 198 10.02 -21.36 4.88
N TYR A 199 9.98 -20.12 4.40
CA TYR A 199 8.76 -19.53 3.82
C TYR A 199 8.95 -18.90 2.45
N GLN A 200 10.17 -18.82 1.87
CA GLN A 200 10.38 -18.14 0.58
C GLN A 200 9.42 -18.60 -0.50
N ALA A 201 9.33 -19.91 -0.75
CA ALA A 201 8.45 -20.45 -1.79
C ALA A 201 6.96 -20.14 -1.53
N LYS A 202 6.55 -20.17 -0.26
CA LYS A 202 5.18 -19.85 0.15
C LYS A 202 4.88 -18.35 -0.03
N LEU A 203 5.79 -17.48 0.38
CA LEU A 203 5.68 -16.03 0.20
C LEU A 203 5.68 -15.65 -1.28
N GLN A 204 6.51 -16.28 -2.11
CA GLN A 204 6.50 -16.09 -3.56
C GLN A 204 5.12 -16.37 -4.14
N GLY A 205 4.49 -17.49 -3.77
CA GLY A 205 3.12 -17.82 -4.19
C GLY A 205 2.08 -16.79 -3.74
N TYR A 206 2.25 -16.16 -2.58
CA TYR A 206 1.35 -15.08 -2.12
C TYR A 206 1.52 -13.78 -2.90
N PHE A 207 2.74 -13.46 -3.35
CA PHE A 207 2.96 -12.29 -4.20
C PHE A 207 2.31 -12.48 -5.57
N GLU A 208 2.48 -13.66 -6.16
CA GLU A 208 1.82 -14.05 -7.42
C GLU A 208 0.29 -14.00 -7.28
N MET A 209 -0.26 -14.54 -6.20
CA MET A 209 -1.69 -14.48 -5.89
C MET A 209 -2.19 -13.03 -5.77
N TRP A 210 -1.45 -12.16 -5.08
CA TRP A 210 -1.83 -10.76 -4.90
C TRP A 210 -2.05 -10.05 -6.23
N VAL A 211 -1.08 -10.13 -7.15
CA VAL A 211 -1.17 -9.44 -8.44
C VAL A 211 -2.21 -10.10 -9.36
N ALA A 212 -2.41 -11.42 -9.26
CA ALA A 212 -3.45 -12.13 -9.99
C ALA A 212 -4.87 -11.74 -9.54
N ASP A 213 -5.08 -11.64 -8.22
CA ASP A 213 -6.34 -11.24 -7.62
C ASP A 213 -6.69 -9.78 -7.96
N LEU A 214 -5.70 -8.87 -7.87
CA LEU A 214 -5.87 -7.47 -8.29
C LEU A 214 -6.26 -7.37 -9.77
N LYS A 215 -5.58 -8.11 -10.65
CA LYS A 215 -5.90 -8.17 -12.08
C LYS A 215 -7.35 -8.60 -12.30
N LYS A 216 -7.76 -9.71 -11.68
CA LYS A 216 -9.12 -10.25 -11.81
C LYS A 216 -10.18 -9.24 -11.35
N PHE A 217 -9.93 -8.53 -10.25
CA PHE A 217 -10.85 -7.54 -9.71
C PHE A 217 -11.02 -6.34 -10.64
N VAL A 218 -9.92 -5.77 -11.12
CA VAL A 218 -9.94 -4.58 -11.98
C VAL A 218 -10.57 -4.90 -13.33
N GLU A 219 -10.17 -6.01 -13.97
CA GLU A 219 -10.70 -6.40 -15.29
C GLU A 219 -12.18 -6.86 -15.22
N GLY A 220 -12.58 -7.47 -14.10
CA GLY A 220 -13.98 -7.84 -13.86
C GLY A 220 -14.88 -6.61 -13.66
N SER A 221 -14.38 -5.56 -13.00
CA SER A 221 -15.12 -4.31 -12.78
C SER A 221 -15.35 -3.52 -14.08
N ASN A 222 -14.38 -3.56 -15.00
CA ASN A 222 -14.49 -2.91 -16.31
C ASN A 222 -15.55 -3.60 -17.20
N THR A 223 -15.69 -4.91 -17.11
CA THR A 223 -16.71 -5.66 -17.86
C THR A 223 -18.13 -5.36 -17.39
N ALA A 224 -18.31 -5.00 -16.10
CA ALA A 224 -19.62 -4.65 -15.54
C ALA A 224 -20.06 -3.21 -15.83
N SER A 225 -19.14 -2.35 -16.31
CA SER A 225 -19.38 -0.92 -16.55
C SER A 225 -19.46 -0.55 -18.05
N ALA A 226 -19.36 -1.54 -18.95
CA ALA A 226 -19.45 -1.40 -20.40
C ALA A 226 -20.76 -1.98 -20.95
#